data_AF-A0A9W8XQJ1-F1
#
_entry.id   AF-A0A9W8XQJ1-F1
#
_cell.length_a   1.000
_cell.length_b   1.000
_cell.length_c   1.000
_cell.angle_alpha   90.00
_cell.angle_beta   90.00
_cell.angle_gamma   90.00
#
_symmetry.space_group_name_H-M   'P 1'
#
loop_
_entity.id
_entity.type
_entity.pdbx_description
1 polymer ?
#
loop_
_entity_poly.entity_id
_entity_poly.type
_entity_poly.pdbx_seq_one_letter_code
_entity_poly.pdbx_strand_id
1 'polypeptide(L)'
;MAGVGAVAFQGLAWVVALLMYTLYTQRLMTGELPSPPTRPGMYVSVGPAGYTAAGLISLATQASNVVPAAQFTQLALPDGDLIKTLGILCGLFIILFAFWFFCISTIAVIAGLRRMTFTLNWWAFIFPNAGLTLATIQIAGALNSDAIRGVSSALTILLVVMWLLVAILCIKAVWMGQLLWPGKDEDKTMKGIRWGRHGAFSESHSDAQKERED
;
A
#
# COMPACT_ATOMS: atom_id res chain seq x y z
N MET A 1 -11.13 19.74 -20.71
CA MET A 1 -10.78 20.30 -19.37
C MET A 1 -10.53 19.22 -18.31
N ALA A 2 -11.32 18.13 -18.24
CA ALA A 2 -11.14 17.07 -17.22
C ALA A 2 -9.75 16.40 -17.19
N GLY A 3 -9.11 16.18 -18.36
CA GLY A 3 -7.80 15.52 -18.43
C GLY A 3 -6.64 16.29 -17.78
N VAL A 4 -6.64 17.62 -17.87
CA VAL A 4 -5.59 18.46 -17.28
C VAL A 4 -5.65 18.43 -15.75
N GLY A 5 -6.87 18.49 -15.19
CA GLY A 5 -7.08 18.37 -13.74
C GLY A 5 -6.61 17.01 -13.21
N ALA A 6 -6.94 15.92 -13.91
CA ALA A 6 -6.51 14.58 -13.51
C ALA A 6 -4.98 14.45 -13.44
N VAL A 7 -4.27 14.96 -14.45
CA VAL A 7 -2.80 14.96 -14.47
C VAL A 7 -2.22 15.84 -13.35
N ALA A 8 -2.81 17.01 -13.08
CA ALA A 8 -2.36 17.89 -12.01
C ALA A 8 -2.50 17.25 -10.62
N PHE A 9 -3.65 16.62 -10.33
CA PHE A 9 -3.87 15.91 -9.06
C PHE A 9 -2.97 14.67 -8.94
N GLN A 10 -2.77 13.92 -10.02
CA GLN A 10 -1.84 12.79 -10.06
C GLN A 10 -0.41 13.25 -9.74
N GLY A 11 0.03 14.37 -10.35
CA GLY A 11 1.33 14.96 -10.10
C GLY A 11 1.51 15.45 -8.67
N LEU A 12 0.51 16.15 -8.11
CA LEU A 12 0.53 16.58 -6.71
C LEU A 12 0.61 15.39 -5.75
N ALA A 13 -0.22 14.36 -5.95
CA ALA A 13 -0.21 13.15 -5.15
C ALA A 13 1.16 12.45 -5.20
N TRP A 14 1.78 12.40 -6.38
CA TRP A 14 3.10 11.82 -6.55
C TRP A 14 4.20 12.60 -5.81
N VAL A 15 4.19 13.93 -5.89
CA VAL A 15 5.15 14.78 -5.16
C VAL A 15 5.01 14.59 -3.65
N VAL A 16 3.79 14.58 -3.12
CA VAL A 16 3.54 14.33 -1.69
C VAL A 16 4.01 12.93 -1.29
N ALA A 17 3.78 11.91 -2.12
CA ALA A 17 4.27 10.56 -1.89
C ALA A 17 5.81 10.53 -1.82
N LEU A 18 6.51 11.24 -2.72
CA LEU A 18 7.97 11.35 -2.69
C LEU A 18 8.50 11.96 -1.39
N LEU A 19 7.85 12.99 -0.85
CA LEU A 19 8.21 13.56 0.45
C LEU A 19 8.07 12.54 1.59
N MET A 20 6.99 11.76 1.58
CA MET A 20 6.77 10.68 2.56
C MET A 20 7.78 9.54 2.40
N TYR A 21 8.17 9.20 1.16
CA TYR A 21 9.18 8.19 0.89
C TYR A 21 10.55 8.56 1.44
N THR A 22 10.94 9.83 1.39
CA THR A 22 12.18 10.30 2.00
C THR A 22 12.20 10.04 3.50
N LEU A 23 11.12 10.39 4.21
CA LEU A 23 11.01 10.16 5.66
C LEU A 23 10.98 8.66 6.00
N TYR A 24 10.27 7.86 5.19
CA TYR A 24 10.21 6.41 5.36
C TYR A 24 11.58 5.76 5.19
N THR A 25 12.29 6.08 4.10
CA THR A 25 13.63 5.54 3.83
C THR A 25 14.63 5.98 4.88
N GLN A 26 14.58 7.24 5.34
CA GLN A 26 15.40 7.71 6.44
C GLN A 26 15.18 6.88 7.71
N ARG A 27 13.91 6.63 8.08
CA ARG A 27 13.59 5.76 9.22
C ARG A 27 14.12 4.34 9.08
N LEU A 28 14.06 3.76 7.89
CA LEU A 28 14.62 2.43 7.62
C LEU A 28 16.14 2.39 7.72
N MET A 29 16.83 3.49 7.39
CA MET A 29 18.29 3.59 7.44
C MET A 29 18.81 3.88 8.85
N THR A 30 18.08 4.64 9.66
CA THR A 30 18.55 5.06 11.00
C THR A 30 17.95 4.26 12.15
N GLY A 31 16.85 3.54 11.92
CA GLY A 31 16.11 2.79 12.93
C GLY A 31 16.15 1.29 12.70
N GLU A 32 15.63 0.54 13.67
CA GLU A 32 15.43 -0.91 13.52
C GLU A 32 14.20 -1.20 12.65
N LEU A 33 14.21 -2.38 12.01
CA LEU A 33 13.04 -2.87 11.30
C LEU A 33 11.84 -2.96 12.25
N PRO A 34 10.60 -2.67 11.78
CA PRO A 34 9.41 -2.80 12.58
C PRO A 34 9.30 -4.18 13.24
N SER A 35 8.68 -4.21 14.42
CA SER A 35 8.41 -5.46 15.13
C SER A 35 7.74 -6.47 14.20
N PRO A 36 8.06 -7.77 14.27
CA PRO A 36 7.57 -8.76 13.30
C PRO A 36 6.06 -8.67 13.00
N PRO A 37 5.15 -8.52 13.98
CA PRO A 37 3.71 -8.42 13.71
C PRO A 37 3.26 -7.16 12.93
N THR A 38 4.10 -6.13 12.86
CA THR A 38 3.83 -4.86 12.15
C THR A 38 4.52 -4.76 10.79
N ARG A 39 5.41 -5.71 10.45
CA ARG A 39 6.11 -5.75 9.16
C ARG A 39 5.23 -5.80 7.92
N PRO A 40 4.03 -6.41 7.94
CA PRO A 40 3.11 -6.29 6.80
C PRO A 40 2.86 -4.83 6.40
N GLY A 41 2.85 -3.89 7.36
CA GLY A 41 2.67 -2.46 7.12
C GLY A 41 3.76 -1.82 6.24
N MET A 42 4.93 -2.44 6.09
CA MET A 42 5.97 -1.94 5.19
C MET A 42 5.52 -1.91 3.72
N TYR A 43 4.62 -2.81 3.33
CA TYR A 43 4.05 -2.83 1.98
C TYR A 43 3.25 -1.57 1.65
N VAL A 44 2.82 -0.77 2.63
CA VAL A 44 2.18 0.53 2.37
C VAL A 44 3.07 1.45 1.52
N SER A 45 4.39 1.28 1.59
CA SER A 45 5.33 1.98 0.70
C SER A 45 5.17 1.62 -0.78
N VAL A 46 4.65 0.45 -1.14
CA VAL A 46 4.44 0.04 -2.54
C VAL A 46 3.24 0.74 -3.16
N GLY A 47 2.22 1.03 -2.35
CA GLY A 47 0.90 1.48 -2.79
C GLY A 47 0.92 2.78 -3.58
N PRO A 48 1.44 3.89 -3.03
CA PRO A 48 1.42 5.19 -3.70
C PRO A 48 2.06 5.15 -5.08
N ALA A 49 3.22 4.51 -5.23
CA ALA A 49 3.87 4.32 -6.53
C ALA A 49 3.05 3.42 -7.48
N GLY A 50 2.55 2.27 -7.01
CA GLY A 50 1.73 1.38 -7.83
C GLY A 50 0.46 2.06 -8.37
N TYR A 51 -0.33 2.70 -7.51
CA TYR A 51 -1.55 3.39 -7.94
C TYR A 51 -1.25 4.62 -8.81
N THR A 52 -0.17 5.35 -8.53
CA THR A 52 0.26 6.47 -9.37
C THR A 52 0.59 6.01 -10.78
N ALA A 53 1.39 4.94 -10.91
CA ALA A 53 1.75 4.38 -12.20
C ALA A 53 0.52 3.87 -12.98
N ALA A 54 -0.37 3.13 -12.31
CA ALA A 54 -1.59 2.61 -12.93
C ALA A 54 -2.48 3.75 -13.48
N GLY A 55 -2.71 4.79 -12.68
CA GLY A 55 -3.49 5.95 -13.10
C GLY A 55 -2.81 6.73 -14.22
N LEU A 56 -1.48 6.93 -14.14
CA LEU A 56 -0.73 7.65 -15.17
C LEU A 56 -0.79 6.94 -16.51
N ILE A 57 -0.58 5.62 -16.55
CA ILE A 57 -0.66 4.82 -17.80
C ILE A 57 -2.09 4.82 -18.35
N SER A 58 -3.10 4.75 -17.48
CA SER A 58 -4.50 4.79 -17.90
C SER A 58 -4.88 6.14 -18.51
N LEU A 59 -4.41 7.25 -17.93
CA LEU A 59 -4.58 8.60 -18.49
C LEU A 59 -3.82 8.75 -19.81
N ALA A 60 -2.57 8.27 -19.87
CA ALA A 60 -1.74 8.30 -21.07
C ALA A 60 -2.37 7.53 -22.23
N THR A 61 -2.94 6.35 -21.97
CA THR A 61 -3.59 5.53 -22.98
C THR A 61 -4.81 6.21 -23.60
N GLN A 62 -5.49 7.08 -22.85
CA GLN A 62 -6.63 7.87 -23.33
C GLN A 62 -6.22 9.19 -23.99
N ALA A 63 -4.94 9.60 -23.88
CA ALA A 63 -4.47 10.90 -24.36
C ALA A 63 -4.69 11.08 -25.87
N SER A 64 -4.52 10.03 -26.68
CA SER A 64 -4.72 10.06 -28.14
C SER A 64 -6.17 10.40 -28.54
N ASN A 65 -7.15 10.13 -27.67
CA ASN A 65 -8.57 10.36 -27.95
C ASN A 65 -9.07 11.71 -27.44
N VAL A 66 -8.37 12.30 -26.46
CA VAL A 66 -8.83 13.48 -25.71
C VAL A 66 -8.04 14.74 -26.09
N VAL A 67 -6.83 14.59 -26.63
CA VAL A 67 -5.97 15.71 -27.05
C VAL A 67 -6.11 15.93 -28.55
N PRO A 68 -6.70 17.07 -28.99
CA PRO A 68 -6.68 17.52 -30.37
C PRO A 68 -5.27 17.50 -31.00
N ALA A 69 -5.20 17.19 -32.29
CA ALA A 69 -3.95 17.29 -33.04
C ALA A 69 -3.48 18.76 -33.12
N ALA A 70 -2.17 19.00 -32.94
CA ALA A 70 -1.48 20.29 -33.04
C ALA A 70 -1.84 21.35 -31.97
N GLN A 71 -2.12 20.93 -30.74
CA GLN A 71 -2.41 21.84 -29.62
C GLN A 71 -1.15 22.27 -28.84
N PHE A 72 -0.11 21.44 -28.83
CA PHE A 72 1.12 21.62 -28.06
C PHE A 72 2.37 21.65 -28.95
N THR A 73 2.40 20.88 -30.03
CA THR A 73 3.57 20.79 -30.93
C THR A 73 3.21 21.04 -32.39
N GLN A 74 4.13 21.68 -33.12
CA GLN A 74 4.06 21.80 -34.58
C GLN A 74 4.76 20.62 -35.29
N LEU A 75 4.71 19.44 -34.68
CA LEU A 75 5.29 18.22 -35.26
C LEU A 75 4.28 17.57 -36.21
N ALA A 76 4.79 16.76 -37.16
CA ALA A 76 3.96 15.95 -38.04
C ALA A 76 3.22 14.82 -37.31
N LEU A 77 3.61 14.51 -36.06
CA LEU A 77 2.99 13.49 -35.23
C LEU A 77 1.83 14.10 -34.42
N PRO A 78 0.68 13.41 -34.29
CA PRO A 78 -0.39 13.85 -33.41
C PRO A 78 0.10 13.96 -31.95
N ASP A 79 -0.08 15.13 -31.33
CA ASP A 79 0.37 15.42 -29.96
C ASP A 79 -0.13 14.39 -28.92
N GLY A 80 -1.32 13.83 -29.14
CA GLY A 80 -1.89 12.80 -28.28
C GLY A 80 -1.06 11.51 -28.22
N ASP A 81 -0.42 11.11 -29.32
CA ASP A 81 0.43 9.91 -29.37
C ASP A 81 1.78 10.15 -28.69
N LEU A 82 2.30 11.37 -28.78
CA LEU A 82 3.51 11.78 -28.05
C LEU A 82 3.26 11.77 -26.54
N ILE A 83 2.15 12.36 -26.07
CA ILE A 83 1.75 12.36 -24.66
C ILE A 83 1.51 10.92 -24.15
N LYS A 84 0.85 10.08 -24.96
CA LYS A 84 0.64 8.67 -24.64
C LYS A 84 1.98 7.95 -24.41
N THR A 85 2.92 8.11 -25.32
CA THR A 85 4.24 7.46 -25.24
C THR A 85 5.02 7.94 -24.02
N LEU A 86 5.06 9.25 -23.78
CA LEU A 86 5.72 9.83 -22.60
C LEU A 86 5.08 9.35 -21.30
N GLY A 87 3.75 9.34 -21.21
CA GLY A 87 3.04 8.90 -20.02
C GLY A 87 3.26 7.41 -19.71
N ILE A 88 3.34 6.56 -20.74
CA ILE A 88 3.70 5.14 -20.58
C ILE A 88 5.13 4.98 -20.05
N LEU A 89 6.10 5.74 -20.59
CA LEU A 89 7.50 5.70 -20.15
C LEU A 89 7.65 6.17 -18.69
N CYS A 90 7.00 7.28 -18.32
CA CYS A 90 6.96 7.76 -16.95
C CYS A 90 6.29 6.74 -16.02
N GLY A 91 5.20 6.11 -16.47
CA GLY A 91 4.52 5.05 -15.74
C GLY A 91 5.43 3.85 -15.48
N LEU A 92 6.18 3.40 -16.49
CA LEU A 92 7.14 2.30 -16.37
C LEU A 92 8.23 2.60 -15.33
N PHE A 93 8.75 3.83 -15.32
CA PHE A 93 9.73 4.27 -14.31
C PHE A 93 9.16 4.18 -12.89
N ILE A 94 7.91 4.63 -12.69
CA ILE A 94 7.24 4.56 -11.37
C ILE A 94 6.94 3.10 -10.98
N ILE A 95 6.60 2.21 -11.93
CA ILE A 95 6.46 0.77 -11.67
C ILE A 95 7.76 0.17 -11.15
N LEU A 96 8.90 0.51 -11.75
CA LEU A 96 10.21 0.03 -11.28
C LEU A 96 10.48 0.48 -9.84
N PHE A 97 10.14 1.72 -9.52
CA PHE A 97 10.25 2.25 -8.16
C PHE A 97 9.32 1.53 -7.16
N ALA A 98 8.08 1.25 -7.55
CA ALA A 98 7.15 0.44 -6.75
C ALA A 98 7.67 -0.99 -6.54
N PHE A 99 8.21 -1.61 -7.58
CA PHE A 99 8.79 -2.95 -7.54
C PHE A 99 10.02 -3.01 -6.61
N TRP A 100 10.83 -1.96 -6.58
CA TRP A 100 11.96 -1.87 -5.66
C TRP A 100 11.50 -1.89 -4.18
N PHE A 101 10.50 -1.08 -3.81
CA PHE A 101 9.92 -1.10 -2.47
C PHE A 101 9.22 -2.43 -2.15
N PHE A 102 8.61 -3.07 -3.15
CA PHE A 102 8.02 -4.40 -3.02
C PHE A 102 9.08 -5.43 -2.61
N CYS A 103 10.24 -5.44 -3.27
CA CYS A 103 11.35 -6.32 -2.92
C CYS A 103 11.85 -6.09 -1.49
N ILE A 104 12.05 -4.84 -1.08
CA ILE A 104 12.50 -4.50 0.29
C ILE A 104 11.48 -4.98 1.33
N SER A 105 10.19 -4.69 1.10
CA SER A 105 9.11 -5.10 2.00
C SER A 105 9.00 -6.63 2.08
N THR A 106 9.16 -7.32 0.95
CA THR A 106 9.17 -8.79 0.88
C THR A 106 10.30 -9.38 1.72
N ILE A 107 11.53 -8.89 1.55
CA ILE A 107 12.70 -9.35 2.31
C ILE A 107 12.49 -9.11 3.81
N ALA A 108 12.03 -7.92 4.19
CA ALA A 108 11.78 -7.58 5.59
C ALA A 108 10.74 -8.51 6.25
N VAL A 109 9.67 -8.82 5.53
CA VAL A 109 8.62 -9.74 5.99
C VAL A 109 9.13 -11.17 6.09
N ILE A 110 9.85 -11.68 5.09
CA ILE A 110 10.44 -13.03 5.12
C ILE A 110 11.40 -13.17 6.31
N ALA A 111 12.23 -12.16 6.58
CA ALA A 111 13.14 -12.14 7.73
C ALA A 111 12.42 -12.20 9.10
N GLY A 112 11.12 -11.87 9.15
CA GLY A 112 10.32 -11.83 10.38
C GLY A 112 9.29 -12.94 10.49
N LEU A 113 9.10 -13.73 9.42
CA LEU A 113 7.95 -14.59 9.21
C LEU A 113 7.68 -15.56 10.37
N ARG A 114 8.73 -16.16 10.94
CA ARG A 114 8.62 -17.12 12.05
C ARG A 114 8.12 -16.52 13.36
N ARG A 115 8.20 -15.20 13.52
CA ARG A 115 7.81 -14.48 14.75
C ARG A 115 6.55 -13.62 14.55
N MET A 116 5.92 -13.69 13.37
CA MET A 116 4.72 -12.91 13.09
C MET A 116 3.49 -13.60 13.66
N THR A 117 2.74 -12.88 14.48
CA THR A 117 1.36 -13.23 14.82
C THR A 117 0.40 -12.50 13.88
N PHE A 118 -0.79 -13.06 13.72
CA PHE A 118 -1.85 -12.38 12.98
C PHE A 118 -2.23 -11.07 13.69
N THR A 119 -2.31 -9.98 12.93
CA THR A 119 -2.74 -8.65 13.34
C THR A 119 -3.53 -8.04 12.19
N LEU A 120 -4.30 -6.99 12.44
CA LEU A 120 -5.04 -6.28 11.38
C LEU A 120 -4.10 -5.74 10.30
N ASN A 121 -2.82 -5.47 10.62
CA ASN A 121 -1.80 -5.04 9.67
C ASN A 121 -1.58 -6.02 8.51
N TRP A 122 -1.98 -7.29 8.62
CA TRP A 122 -1.89 -8.25 7.50
C TRP A 122 -2.69 -7.81 6.27
N TRP A 123 -3.70 -6.94 6.42
CA TRP A 123 -4.39 -6.33 5.28
C TRP A 123 -3.48 -5.48 4.38
N ALA A 124 -2.35 -5.00 4.91
CA ALA A 124 -1.34 -4.28 4.14
C ALA A 124 -0.61 -5.17 3.11
N PHE A 125 -0.76 -6.50 3.15
CA PHE A 125 -0.30 -7.37 2.07
C PHE A 125 -1.11 -7.25 0.79
N ILE A 126 -2.35 -6.75 0.87
CA ILE A 126 -3.30 -6.82 -0.24
C ILE A 126 -3.37 -5.46 -0.91
N PHE A 127 -3.79 -4.42 -0.19
CA PHE A 127 -4.11 -3.13 -0.81
C PHE A 127 -2.96 -2.49 -1.60
N PRO A 128 -1.72 -2.39 -1.07
CA PRO A 128 -0.61 -1.81 -1.81
C PRO A 128 -0.18 -2.67 -3.01
N ASN A 129 -0.18 -4.00 -2.84
CA ASN A 129 0.17 -4.95 -3.89
C ASN A 129 -0.87 -5.00 -5.00
N ALA A 130 -2.13 -4.67 -4.70
CA ALA A 130 -3.18 -4.50 -5.72
C ALA A 130 -2.86 -3.31 -6.62
N GLY A 131 -2.33 -2.21 -6.07
CA GLY A 131 -1.85 -1.07 -6.86
C GLY A 131 -0.72 -1.45 -7.83
N LEU A 132 0.29 -2.20 -7.37
CA LEU A 132 1.36 -2.71 -8.22
C LEU A 132 0.84 -3.69 -9.29
N THR A 133 -0.10 -4.56 -8.92
CA THR A 133 -0.72 -5.52 -9.84
C THR A 133 -1.51 -4.77 -10.93
N LEU A 134 -2.29 -3.77 -10.54
CA LEU A 134 -3.05 -2.93 -11.48
C LEU A 134 -2.11 -2.18 -12.43
N ALA A 135 -1.00 -1.63 -11.93
CA ALA A 135 0.00 -0.99 -12.79
C ALA A 135 0.60 -1.99 -13.80
N THR A 136 0.86 -3.21 -13.36
CA THR A 136 1.34 -4.31 -14.23
C THR A 136 0.31 -4.68 -15.30
N ILE A 137 -0.98 -4.68 -14.97
CA ILE A 137 -2.07 -4.90 -15.95
C ILE A 137 -2.10 -3.78 -16.98
N GLN A 138 -2.03 -2.52 -16.53
CA GLN A 138 -2.08 -1.36 -17.43
C GLN A 138 -0.89 -1.34 -18.40
N ILE A 139 0.32 -1.61 -17.90
CA ILE A 139 1.51 -1.66 -18.77
C ILE A 139 1.50 -2.87 -19.71
N ALA A 140 0.93 -4.01 -19.30
CA ALA A 140 0.76 -5.17 -20.19
C ALA A 140 -0.15 -4.84 -21.39
N GLY A 141 -1.21 -4.06 -21.16
CA GLY A 141 -2.07 -3.52 -22.21
C GLY A 141 -1.33 -2.52 -23.10
N ALA A 142 -0.61 -1.58 -22.50
CA ALA A 142 0.10 -0.52 -23.20
C ALA A 142 1.25 -1.02 -24.10
N LEU A 143 2.01 -2.02 -23.64
CA LEU A 143 3.12 -2.64 -24.38
C LEU A 143 2.68 -3.81 -25.28
N ASN A 144 1.41 -4.22 -25.19
CA ASN A 144 0.85 -5.36 -25.93
C ASN A 144 1.69 -6.64 -25.79
N SER A 145 2.21 -6.91 -24.58
CA SER A 145 3.12 -8.03 -24.30
C SER A 145 2.43 -9.15 -23.54
N ASP A 146 2.37 -10.34 -24.14
CA ASP A 146 1.76 -11.52 -23.52
C ASP A 146 2.55 -12.03 -22.31
N ALA A 147 3.86 -11.83 -22.27
CA ALA A 147 4.69 -12.17 -21.12
C ALA A 147 4.26 -11.37 -19.86
N ILE A 148 4.05 -10.06 -20.01
CA ILE A 148 3.61 -9.18 -18.91
C ILE A 148 2.15 -9.48 -18.55
N ARG A 149 1.30 -9.88 -19.51
CA ARG A 149 -0.06 -10.38 -19.22
C ARG A 149 -0.03 -11.66 -18.36
N GLY A 150 0.90 -12.57 -18.64
CA GLY A 150 1.14 -13.74 -17.80
C GLY A 150 1.53 -13.36 -16.37
N VAL A 151 2.48 -12.43 -16.21
CA VAL A 151 2.93 -11.95 -14.89
C VAL A 151 1.79 -11.27 -14.12
N SER A 152 1.03 -10.38 -14.76
CA SER A 152 -0.11 -9.70 -14.12
C SER A 152 -1.20 -10.68 -13.70
N SER A 153 -1.48 -11.71 -14.51
CA SER A 153 -2.42 -12.78 -14.16
C SER A 153 -1.94 -13.56 -12.93
N ALA A 154 -0.65 -13.92 -12.89
CA ALA A 154 -0.06 -14.61 -11.74
C ALA A 154 -0.10 -13.77 -10.45
N LEU A 155 0.24 -12.47 -10.55
CA LEU A 155 0.15 -11.53 -9.43
C LEU A 155 -1.30 -11.40 -8.92
N THR A 156 -2.27 -11.35 -9.84
CA THR A 156 -3.69 -11.27 -9.48
C THR A 156 -4.15 -12.51 -8.72
N ILE A 157 -3.78 -13.71 -9.19
CA ILE A 157 -4.11 -14.97 -8.50
C ILE A 157 -3.50 -15.00 -7.10
N LEU A 158 -2.21 -14.64 -6.97
CA LEU A 158 -1.53 -14.58 -5.68
C LEU A 158 -2.21 -13.61 -4.72
N LEU A 159 -2.65 -12.45 -5.23
CA LEU A 159 -3.35 -11.45 -4.44
C LEU A 159 -4.72 -11.93 -3.95
N VAL A 160 -5.48 -12.64 -4.80
CA VAL A 160 -6.77 -13.25 -4.41
C VAL A 160 -6.58 -14.33 -3.36
N VAL A 161 -5.57 -15.19 -3.51
CA VAL A 161 -5.23 -16.22 -2.52
C VAL A 161 -4.85 -15.59 -1.18
N MET A 162 -4.00 -14.55 -1.20
CA MET A 162 -3.64 -13.82 0.01
C MET A 162 -4.84 -13.11 0.65
N TRP A 163 -5.73 -12.54 -0.15
CA TRP A 163 -6.96 -11.94 0.34
C TRP A 163 -7.84 -12.95 1.08
N LEU A 164 -8.06 -14.12 0.49
CA LEU A 164 -8.85 -15.19 1.11
C LEU A 164 -8.21 -15.67 2.43
N LEU A 165 -6.89 -15.85 2.46
CA LEU A 165 -6.15 -16.25 3.66
C LEU A 165 -6.34 -15.22 4.78
N VAL A 166 -6.10 -13.93 4.50
CA VAL A 166 -6.24 -12.86 5.50
C VAL A 166 -7.69 -12.73 5.95
N ALA A 167 -8.67 -12.87 5.05
CA ALA A 167 -10.08 -12.85 5.39
C ALA A 167 -10.48 -13.99 6.34
N ILE A 168 -10.03 -15.23 6.08
CA ILE A 168 -10.28 -16.39 6.94
C ILE A 168 -9.64 -16.19 8.32
N LEU A 169 -8.39 -15.73 8.38
CA LEU A 169 -7.71 -15.45 9.65
C LEU A 169 -8.40 -14.33 10.43
N CYS A 170 -8.90 -13.30 9.74
CA CYS A 170 -9.66 -12.21 10.33
C CYS A 170 -10.97 -12.74 10.95
N ILE A 171 -11.76 -13.51 10.21
CA ILE A 171 -13.00 -14.13 10.71
C ILE A 171 -12.71 -15.00 11.92
N LYS A 172 -11.67 -15.84 11.87
CA LYS A 172 -11.25 -16.68 12.98
C LYS A 172 -10.85 -15.84 14.21
N ALA A 173 -10.10 -14.75 14.01
CA ALA A 173 -9.65 -13.87 15.09
C ALA A 173 -10.82 -13.13 15.76
N VAL A 174 -11.80 -12.69 14.99
CA VAL A 174 -13.05 -12.10 15.50
C VAL A 174 -13.84 -13.13 16.29
N TRP A 175 -14.01 -14.36 15.77
CA TRP A 175 -14.74 -15.42 16.46
C TRP A 175 -14.08 -15.85 17.78
N MET A 176 -12.74 -15.87 17.85
CA MET A 176 -12.01 -16.16 19.09
C MET A 176 -11.95 -14.98 20.07
N GLY A 177 -12.58 -13.84 19.75
CA GLY A 177 -12.53 -12.63 20.57
C GLY A 177 -11.11 -12.08 20.76
N GLN A 178 -10.23 -12.31 19.79
CA GLN A 178 -8.86 -11.80 19.78
C GLN A 178 -8.75 -10.44 19.09
N LEU A 179 -9.76 -10.08 18.29
CA LEU A 179 -9.87 -8.83 17.52
C LEU A 179 -11.17 -8.11 17.91
N LEU A 180 -11.15 -6.79 18.06
CA LEU A 180 -12.28 -5.95 18.51
C LEU A 180 -12.77 -6.23 19.96
N TRP A 181 -11.89 -6.75 20.82
CA TRP A 181 -12.19 -7.01 22.23
C TRP A 181 -11.31 -6.15 23.14
N PRO A 182 -11.85 -5.53 24.22
CA PRO A 182 -11.07 -4.65 25.10
C PRO A 182 -9.79 -5.32 25.62
N GLY A 183 -8.65 -4.65 25.43
CA GLY A 183 -7.35 -5.06 25.98
C GLY A 183 -6.68 -6.27 25.29
N LYS A 184 -7.22 -6.82 24.19
CA LYS A 184 -6.67 -8.02 23.53
C LYS A 184 -5.93 -7.80 22.21
N ASP A 185 -6.08 -6.65 21.57
CA ASP A 185 -5.43 -6.35 20.27
C ASP A 185 -4.54 -5.10 20.33
N GLU A 186 -4.67 -4.14 19.41
CA GLU A 186 -3.84 -2.93 19.36
C GLU A 186 -4.00 -2.03 20.61
N ASP A 187 -5.09 -2.21 21.36
CA ASP A 187 -5.41 -1.48 22.59
C ASP A 187 -4.66 -1.99 23.83
N LYS A 188 -3.77 -2.99 23.72
CA LYS A 188 -2.99 -3.53 24.87
C LYS A 188 -2.20 -2.46 25.63
N THR A 189 -1.81 -1.39 24.95
CA THR A 189 -1.07 -0.25 25.52
C THR A 189 -1.98 0.91 25.93
N MET A 190 -3.26 0.90 25.54
CA MET A 190 -4.27 1.90 25.92
C MET A 190 -4.88 1.54 27.28
N LYS A 191 -4.13 1.77 28.37
CA LYS A 191 -4.70 1.74 29.72
C LYS A 191 -5.55 3.00 29.96
N GLY A 192 -6.82 2.84 30.33
CA GLY A 192 -7.67 3.93 30.86
C GLY A 192 -8.78 4.47 29.97
N ILE A 193 -9.04 3.89 28.77
CA ILE A 193 -10.15 4.33 27.91
C ILE A 193 -11.42 3.52 28.24
N ARG A 194 -12.48 4.20 28.70
CA ARG A 194 -13.80 3.60 28.97
C ARG A 194 -14.43 3.13 27.65
N TRP A 195 -14.61 1.82 27.50
CA TRP A 195 -15.35 1.23 26.38
C TRP A 195 -16.65 0.58 26.86
N GLY A 196 -17.79 1.01 26.30
CA GLY A 196 -19.11 0.39 26.52
C GLY A 196 -19.80 0.68 27.87
N ARG A 197 -21.07 0.27 27.97
CA ARG A 197 -21.97 0.54 29.11
C ARG A 197 -21.66 -0.27 30.38
N HIS A 198 -20.77 -1.27 30.30
CA HIS A 198 -20.36 -2.14 31.41
C HIS A 198 -18.83 -2.31 31.43
N GLY A 199 -18.09 -1.21 31.57
CA GLY A 199 -16.65 -1.25 31.79
C GLY A 199 -16.33 -1.78 33.19
N ALA A 200 -16.26 -3.10 33.34
CA ALA A 200 -15.74 -3.75 34.54
C ALA A 200 -14.33 -4.27 34.25
N PHE A 201 -13.33 -3.59 34.80
CA PHE A 201 -12.32 -4.20 35.68
C PHE A 201 -11.78 -3.05 36.54
N SER A 202 -12.35 -2.94 37.74
CA SER A 202 -11.72 -2.26 38.86
C SER A 202 -10.61 -3.17 39.33
N GLU A 203 -9.36 -2.86 39.05
CA GLU A 203 -8.30 -3.29 39.95
C GLU A 203 -8.16 -2.24 41.04
N SER A 204 -8.73 -2.64 42.17
CA SER A 204 -8.64 -2.05 43.49
C SER A 204 -7.19 -1.82 43.90
N HIS A 205 -6.91 -0.63 44.42
CA HIS A 205 -6.09 -0.36 45.59
C HIS A 205 -5.40 -1.59 46.24
N SER A 206 -4.27 -2.05 45.69
CA SER A 206 -3.37 -2.96 46.42
C SER A 206 -1.89 -2.53 46.38
N ASP A 207 -1.50 -1.62 45.48
CA ASP A 207 -0.10 -1.19 45.38
C ASP A 207 0.23 0.06 46.20
N ALA A 208 -0.78 0.79 46.70
CA ALA A 208 -0.57 2.02 47.49
C ALA A 208 -0.35 1.78 48.99
N GLN A 209 -0.43 0.53 49.45
CA GLN A 209 -0.31 0.19 50.88
C GLN A 209 0.97 -0.58 51.22
N LYS A 210 1.74 -1.02 50.21
CA LYS A 210 3.02 -1.72 50.42
C LYS A 210 4.25 -0.80 50.47
N GLU A 211 4.10 0.48 50.13
CA GLU A 211 5.18 1.49 50.22
C GLU A 211 5.09 2.37 51.49
N ARG A 212 4.22 2.04 52.46
CA ARG A 212 4.12 2.75 53.74
C ARG A 212 4.53 1.94 54.97
N GLU A 213 5.00 0.71 54.78
CA GLU A 213 5.47 -0.16 55.88
C GLU A 213 6.93 -0.63 55.77
N ASP A 214 7.70 -0.10 54.82
CA ASP A 214 9.16 -0.27 54.75
C ASP A 214 9.91 1.04 55.04
#